data_AF-A0A355H162-F1
#
_entry.id   AF-A0A355H162-F1
#
_cell.length_a   1.000
_cell.length_b   1.000
_cell.length_c   1.000
_cell.angle_alpha   90.00
_cell.angle_beta   90.00
_cell.angle_gamma   90.00
#
_symmetry.space_group_name_H-M   'P 1'
#
loop_
_entity.id
_entity.type
_entity.pdbx_description
1 polymer ?
#
loop_
_entity_poly.entity_id
_entity_poly.type
_entity_poly.pdbx_seq_one_letter_code
_entity_poly.pdbx_strand_id
1 'polypeptide(L)' 'MTTKIRTRFAPSPTGYLHIGGARTALFNWL' A
#
# COMPACT_ATOMS: atom_id res chain seq x y z
N MET A 1 6.41 18.78 -18.21
CA MET A 1 6.09 18.74 -16.77
C MET A 1 5.95 17.30 -16.36
N THR A 2 6.73 16.84 -15.39
CA THR A 2 6.65 15.45 -14.92
C THR A 2 5.54 15.36 -13.86
N THR A 3 4.45 14.66 -14.16
CA THR A 3 3.37 14.45 -13.18
C THR A 3 3.87 13.55 -12.07
N LYS A 4 3.69 13.97 -10.81
CA LYS A 4 4.08 13.18 -9.65
C LYS A 4 3.14 11.98 -9.50
N ILE A 5 3.68 10.76 -9.57
CA ILE A 5 2.92 9.53 -9.35
C ILE A 5 2.52 9.44 -7.87
N ARG A 6 1.27 9.05 -7.60
CA ARG A 6 0.71 8.87 -6.26
C ARG A 6 0.14 7.46 -6.11
N THR A 7 0.66 6.72 -5.15
CA THR A 7 0.25 5.36 -4.80
C THR A 7 -0.57 5.37 -3.50
N ARG A 8 -1.38 4.33 -3.27
CA ARG A 8 -2.10 4.16 -1.98
C ARG A 8 -2.28 2.70 -1.64
N PHE A 9 -2.21 2.40 -0.34
CA PHE A 9 -2.60 1.12 0.22
C PHE A 9 -3.79 1.33 1.16
N ALA A 10 -4.91 0.64 0.90
CA ALA A 10 -6.15 0.75 1.67
C ALA A 10 -6.52 -0.64 2.24
N PRO A 11 -5.93 -1.06 3.37
CA PRO A 11 -6.28 -2.31 4.02
C PRO A 11 -7.68 -2.24 4.65
N SER A 12 -8.28 -3.41 4.91
CA SER A 12 -9.47 -3.47 5.76
C SER A 12 -9.14 -2.94 7.16
N PRO A 13 -10.01 -2.13 7.78
CA PRO A 13 -9.82 -1.69 9.16
C PRO A 13 -10.08 -2.81 10.17
N THR A 14 -10.52 -3.98 9.72
CA THR A 14 -10.83 -5.14 10.56
C THR A 14 -9.67 -6.14 10.58
N GLY A 15 -9.34 -6.65 11.76
CA GLY A 15 -8.31 -7.68 11.92
C GLY A 15 -6.88 -7.13 11.83
N TYR A 16 -5.89 -8.03 11.87
CA TYR A 16 -4.48 -7.69 11.79
C TYR A 16 -3.95 -7.67 10.36
N LEU A 17 -2.90 -6.88 10.14
CA LEU A 17 -2.16 -6.88 8.88
C LEU A 17 -1.55 -8.26 8.63
N HIS A 18 -1.97 -8.93 7.56
CA HIS A 18 -1.38 -10.19 7.12
C HIS A 18 -0.23 -9.96 6.13
N ILE A 19 0.59 -11.00 5.91
CA ILE A 19 1.79 -10.92 5.05
C ILE A 19 1.50 -10.44 3.62
N GLY A 20 0.33 -10.79 3.07
CA GLY A 20 -0.10 -10.32 1.76
C GLY A 20 -0.34 -8.80 1.74
N GLY A 21 -1.00 -8.27 2.77
CA GLY A 21 -1.19 -6.83 2.94
C GLY A 21 0.13 -6.10 3.16
N ALA A 22 1.04 -6.66 3.96
CA ALA A 22 2.38 -6.10 4.18
C ALA A 22 3.18 -5.98 2.87
N ARG A 23 3.13 -7.02 2.02
CA ARG A 23 3.77 -7.00 0.69
C ARG A 23 3.22 -5.89 -0.20
N THR A 24 1.90 -5.72 -0.22
CA THR A 24 1.25 -4.68 -1.03
C THR A 24 1.58 -3.27 -0.51
N ALA A 25 1.68 -3.08 0.81
CA ALA A 25 2.09 -1.81 1.40
C ALA A 25 3.52 -1.44 1.00
N LEU A 26 4.45 -2.41 1.09
CA LEU A 26 5.85 -2.20 0.70
C LEU A 26 6.00 -1.82 -0.78
N PHE A 27 5.27 -2.50 -1.67
CA PHE A 27 5.26 -2.19 -3.10
C PHE A 27 4.67 -0.82 -3.45
N ASN A 28 3.76 -0.28 -2.63
CA ASN A 28 3.25 1.08 -2.82
C ASN A 28 4.23 2.15 -2.32
N TRP A 29 5.17 1.78 -1.45
CA TRP A 29 6.12 2.70 -0.83
C TRP A 29 7.43 2.84 -1.62
N LEU A 30 7.92 1.74 -2.22
CA LEU A 30 9.06 1.71 -3.14
C LEU A 30 8.69 2.25 -4.52
#